data_AF-A0A7V9TN33-F1
#
_entry.id   AF-A0A7V9TN33-F1
#
_cell.length_a   1.000
_cell.length_b   1.000
_cell.length_c   1.000
_cell.angle_alpha   90.00
_cell.angle_beta   90.00
_cell.angle_gamma   90.00
#
_symmetry.space_group_name_H-M   'P 1'
#
loop_
_entity.id
_entity.type
_entity.pdbx_description
1 polymer ?
#
loop_
_entity_poly.entity_id
_entity_poly.type
_entity_poly.pdbx_seq_one_letter_code
_entity_poly.pdbx_strand_id
1 'polypeptide(L)'
;MRFQVVAIAVLAAAGCEKPAVAWSDISYPSRQTPESTVTTRPIGDSAACSATIRLAGSGGDSVATWWSIRSDSSSTLMFARAVGSRWSAPIAIDSTDASSRGCNRPSPAIAADFPAGYIHIVYFLEPATGAGVFFAHSMDATGFHDPVSISYGKRASSVSIATSGDRVAVAYEEPNAERGQIWVALSGTMGHIFEKRMAVSGTNEVAKSPVVALSGTKLEIRWLELLQADSLGRSRIASRTGTWN
;
A
#
# COMPACT_ATOMS: atom_id res chain seq x y z
N MET A 1 -24.73 30.48 57.13
CA MET A 1 -25.18 29.83 55.86
C MET A 1 -24.03 28.94 55.39
N ARG A 2 -24.11 27.62 55.59
CA ARG A 2 -23.04 26.66 55.23
C ARG A 2 -23.36 26.08 53.85
N PHE A 3 -22.49 26.32 52.87
CA PHE A 3 -22.62 25.75 51.52
C PHE A 3 -22.11 24.31 51.53
N GLN A 4 -23.00 23.37 51.19
CA GLN A 4 -22.69 21.97 50.95
C GLN A 4 -22.21 21.84 49.50
N VAL A 5 -20.94 21.48 49.31
CA VAL A 5 -20.40 21.16 47.98
C VAL A 5 -20.80 19.72 47.66
N VAL A 6 -21.67 19.56 46.67
CA VAL A 6 -22.02 18.24 46.10
C VAL A 6 -20.94 17.87 45.09
N ALA A 7 -20.15 16.84 45.39
CA ALA A 7 -19.21 16.27 44.45
C ALA A 7 -19.97 15.40 43.43
N ILE A 8 -20.03 15.86 42.18
CA ILE A 8 -20.53 15.07 41.05
C ILE A 8 -19.39 14.15 40.61
N ALA A 9 -19.52 12.86 40.91
CA ALA A 9 -18.64 11.83 40.35
C ALA A 9 -19.04 11.56 38.89
N VAL A 10 -18.26 12.09 37.95
CA VAL A 10 -18.37 11.74 36.53
C VAL A 10 -17.68 10.39 36.33
N LEU A 11 -18.46 9.31 36.18
CA LEU A 11 -17.95 8.04 35.68
C LEU A 11 -17.65 8.21 34.18
N ALA A 12 -16.38 8.29 33.82
CA ALA A 12 -15.94 8.14 32.45
C ALA A 12 -16.07 6.65 32.06
N ALA A 13 -17.08 6.32 31.26
CA ALA A 13 -17.15 5.02 30.60
C ALA A 13 -16.03 4.96 29.56
N ALA A 14 -14.95 4.24 29.88
CA ALA A 14 -13.95 3.83 28.90
C ALA A 14 -14.61 2.78 27.98
N GLY A 15 -15.27 3.24 26.92
CA GLY A 15 -15.73 2.36 25.85
C GLY A 15 -14.51 1.75 25.18
N CYS A 16 -14.29 0.44 25.35
CA CYS A 16 -13.30 -0.29 24.57
C CYS A 16 -13.73 -0.24 23.11
N GLU A 17 -13.12 0.65 22.32
CA GLU A 17 -13.34 0.70 20.89
C GLU A 17 -12.90 -0.65 20.30
N LYS A 18 -13.81 -1.31 19.58
CA LYS A 18 -13.53 -2.60 18.95
C LYS A 18 -12.36 -2.39 17.97
N PRO A 19 -11.32 -3.25 17.98
CA PRO A 19 -10.21 -3.10 17.03
C PRO A 19 -10.73 -3.14 15.60
N ALA A 20 -10.10 -2.39 14.68
CA ALA A 20 -10.54 -2.34 13.28
C ALA A 20 -10.58 -3.73 12.62
N VAL A 21 -9.61 -4.57 12.99
CA VAL A 21 -9.47 -5.93 12.48
C VAL A 21 -9.28 -6.89 13.65
N ALA A 22 -10.04 -7.97 13.66
CA ALA A 22 -9.78 -9.11 14.52
C ALA A 22 -8.78 -10.04 13.82
N TRP A 23 -7.53 -10.02 14.27
CA TRP A 23 -6.43 -10.78 13.66
C TRP A 23 -6.28 -12.18 14.23
N SER A 24 -5.88 -13.13 13.38
CA SER A 24 -5.30 -14.41 13.80
C SER A 24 -3.89 -14.20 14.38
N ASP A 25 -3.34 -15.27 14.94
CA ASP A 25 -1.90 -15.38 15.15
C ASP A 25 -1.14 -15.38 13.81
N ILE A 26 0.16 -15.07 13.89
CA ILE A 26 1.07 -15.17 12.74
C ILE A 26 1.31 -16.66 12.45
N SER A 27 1.22 -17.01 11.17
CA SER A 27 1.45 -18.36 10.67
C SER A 27 2.61 -18.39 9.67
N TYR A 28 3.24 -19.55 9.50
CA TYR A 28 4.39 -19.75 8.62
C TYR A 28 4.09 -20.84 7.58
N PRO A 29 3.42 -20.48 6.47
CA PRO A 29 3.05 -21.46 5.45
C PRO A 29 4.29 -22.05 4.77
N SER A 30 4.26 -23.37 4.54
CA SER A 30 5.36 -24.13 3.93
C SER A 30 5.51 -23.91 2.41
N ARG A 31 4.56 -23.23 1.77
CA ARG A 31 4.54 -23.02 0.31
C ARG A 31 4.76 -21.56 -0.04
N GLN A 32 5.83 -21.28 -0.79
CA GLN A 32 5.91 -20.07 -1.60
C GLN A 32 4.81 -20.15 -2.67
N THR A 33 3.95 -19.14 -2.73
CA THR A 33 3.10 -18.96 -3.90
C THR A 33 4.00 -18.47 -5.03
N PRO A 34 3.89 -19.00 -6.25
CA PRO A 34 4.70 -18.53 -7.36
C PRO A 34 4.54 -17.02 -7.53
N GLU A 35 5.67 -16.33 -7.66
CA GLU A 35 5.68 -14.95 -8.13
C GLU A 35 5.18 -14.97 -9.57
N SER A 36 4.01 -14.36 -9.82
CA SER A 36 3.48 -14.28 -11.18
C SER A 36 4.45 -13.46 -12.03
N THR A 37 5.15 -14.11 -12.96
CA THR A 37 5.90 -13.43 -14.01
C THR A 37 4.92 -12.63 -14.86
N VAL A 38 4.93 -11.31 -14.69
CA VAL A 38 4.15 -10.39 -15.51
C VAL A 38 4.90 -10.17 -16.82
N THR A 39 4.34 -10.64 -17.93
CA THR A 39 4.83 -10.25 -19.26
C THR A 39 4.47 -8.79 -19.49
N THR A 40 5.46 -7.90 -19.38
CA THR A 40 5.29 -6.48 -19.66
C THR A 40 5.03 -6.27 -21.15
N ARG A 41 3.84 -5.77 -21.50
CA ARG A 41 3.58 -5.24 -22.85
C ARG A 41 4.23 -3.86 -22.98
N PRO A 42 4.63 -3.42 -24.19
CA PRO A 42 5.19 -2.08 -24.37
C PRO A 42 4.13 -1.02 -24.03
N ILE A 43 4.46 -0.13 -23.09
CA ILE A 43 3.55 0.92 -22.58
C ILE A 43 3.83 2.28 -23.28
N GLY A 44 4.77 2.30 -24.24
CA GLY A 44 5.08 3.49 -25.04
C GLY A 44 5.87 4.59 -24.32
N ASP A 45 6.46 4.29 -23.16
CA ASP A 45 7.32 5.21 -22.41
C ASP A 45 8.77 4.69 -22.42
N SER A 46 9.67 5.42 -23.08
CA SER A 46 11.09 5.08 -23.18
C SER A 46 11.89 5.36 -21.91
N ALA A 47 11.37 6.20 -21.01
CA ALA A 47 11.98 6.51 -19.72
C ALA A 47 11.43 5.65 -18.58
N ALA A 48 10.56 4.68 -18.90
CA ALA A 48 9.96 3.78 -17.93
C ALA A 48 11.01 2.89 -17.23
N CYS A 49 10.95 2.84 -15.91
CA CYS A 49 11.62 1.85 -15.11
C CYS A 49 10.90 0.51 -15.21
N SER A 50 11.34 -0.34 -16.14
CA SER A 50 10.70 -1.61 -16.48
C SER A 50 10.40 -2.51 -15.27
N ALA A 51 11.33 -2.61 -14.31
CA ALA A 51 11.16 -3.40 -13.08
C ALA A 51 10.03 -2.90 -12.15
N THR A 52 9.60 -1.65 -12.33
CA THR A 52 8.56 -1.00 -11.50
C THR A 52 7.17 -1.13 -12.09
N ILE A 53 7.05 -1.63 -13.32
CA ILE A 53 5.75 -1.80 -13.97
C ILE A 53 4.87 -2.74 -13.14
N ARG A 54 3.66 -2.30 -12.84
CA ARG A 54 2.60 -3.13 -12.26
C ARG A 54 1.36 -3.07 -13.12
N LEU A 55 0.71 -4.23 -13.26
CA LEU A 55 -0.49 -4.41 -14.06
C LEU A 55 -1.64 -4.92 -13.20
N ALA A 56 -2.85 -4.46 -13.50
CA ALA A 56 -4.09 -5.12 -13.12
C ALA A 56 -4.95 -5.29 -14.38
N GLY A 57 -5.75 -6.35 -14.46
CA GLY A 57 -6.55 -6.64 -15.65
C GLY A 57 -7.77 -7.50 -15.36
N SER A 58 -8.83 -7.30 -16.14
CA SER A 58 -10.05 -8.11 -16.14
C SER A 58 -10.74 -8.02 -17.49
N GLY A 59 -11.23 -9.13 -18.03
CA GLY A 59 -12.12 -9.12 -19.20
C GLY A 59 -11.56 -8.48 -20.48
N GLY A 60 -10.24 -8.34 -20.63
CA GLY A 60 -9.61 -7.66 -21.76
C GLY A 60 -9.24 -6.19 -21.50
N ASP A 61 -9.73 -5.62 -20.40
CA ASP A 61 -9.24 -4.33 -19.88
C ASP A 61 -7.99 -4.56 -19.05
N SER A 62 -7.05 -3.62 -19.14
CA SER A 62 -5.83 -3.63 -18.34
C SER A 62 -5.44 -2.22 -17.95
N VAL A 63 -4.78 -2.10 -16.82
CA VAL A 63 -4.20 -0.85 -16.36
C VAL A 63 -2.77 -1.09 -15.95
N ALA A 64 -1.94 -0.07 -16.13
CA ALA A 64 -0.53 -0.11 -15.78
C ALA A 64 -0.14 1.12 -14.96
N THR A 65 0.76 0.94 -14.00
CA THR A 65 1.47 2.04 -13.35
C THR A 65 2.96 1.71 -13.22
N TRP A 66 3.81 2.73 -13.33
CA TRP A 66 5.27 2.60 -13.32
C TRP A 66 5.93 3.94 -12.98
N TRP A 67 7.21 3.90 -12.61
CA TRP A 67 8.04 5.09 -12.52
C TRP A 67 8.67 5.43 -13.86
N SER A 68 8.63 6.71 -14.26
CA SER A 68 9.33 7.24 -15.42
C SER A 68 10.38 8.25 -14.98
N ILE A 69 11.64 8.05 -15.38
CA ILE A 69 12.77 8.89 -14.94
C ILE A 69 12.83 10.21 -15.72
N ARG A 70 13.17 11.28 -15.01
CA ARG A 70 13.54 12.58 -15.58
C ARG A 70 15.05 12.73 -15.70
N SER A 71 15.50 13.72 -16.46
CA SER A 71 16.92 14.00 -16.69
C SER A 71 17.74 14.24 -15.41
N ASP A 72 17.11 14.69 -14.32
CA ASP A 72 17.73 14.91 -13.01
C ASP A 72 17.70 13.69 -12.08
N SER A 73 17.28 12.53 -12.59
CA SER A 73 17.08 11.27 -11.84
C SER A 73 15.92 11.28 -10.83
N SER A 74 15.11 12.35 -10.77
CA SER A 74 13.77 12.29 -10.18
C SER A 74 12.82 11.51 -11.08
N SER A 75 11.63 11.20 -10.61
CA SER A 75 10.67 10.38 -11.36
C SER A 75 9.24 10.90 -11.30
N THR A 76 8.50 10.67 -12.38
CA THR A 76 7.05 10.81 -12.43
C THR A 76 6.41 9.43 -12.25
N LEU A 77 5.39 9.34 -11.40
CA LEU A 77 4.53 8.17 -11.35
C LEU A 77 3.55 8.24 -12.52
N MET A 78 3.56 7.23 -13.37
CA MET A 78 2.78 7.21 -14.60
C MET A 78 1.65 6.17 -14.52
N PHE A 79 0.65 6.37 -15.38
CA PHE A 79 -0.49 5.49 -15.55
C PHE A 79 -0.90 5.38 -17.02
N ALA A 80 -1.36 4.19 -17.43
CA ALA A 80 -2.07 4.02 -18.70
C ALA A 80 -3.14 2.94 -18.57
N ARG A 81 -4.19 3.06 -19.39
CA ARG A 81 -5.25 2.04 -19.55
C ARG A 81 -5.08 1.36 -20.90
N ALA A 82 -5.52 0.12 -21.01
CA ALA A 82 -5.63 -0.60 -22.26
C ALA A 82 -6.97 -1.29 -22.40
N VAL A 83 -7.49 -1.27 -23.62
CA VAL A 83 -8.63 -2.08 -24.06
C VAL A 83 -8.09 -3.07 -25.10
N GLY A 84 -8.09 -4.36 -24.75
CA GLY A 84 -7.46 -5.41 -25.56
C GLY A 84 -5.94 -5.27 -25.64
N SER A 85 -5.42 -4.83 -26.79
CA SER A 85 -3.98 -4.62 -27.02
C SER A 85 -3.57 -3.15 -27.15
N ARG A 86 -4.54 -2.22 -27.12
CA ARG A 86 -4.30 -0.80 -27.35
C ARG A 86 -4.18 -0.06 -26.02
N TRP A 87 -2.98 0.48 -25.75
CA TRP A 87 -2.74 1.36 -24.62
C TRP A 87 -3.13 2.80 -24.95
N SER A 88 -3.68 3.50 -23.95
CA SER A 88 -3.86 4.96 -23.98
C SER A 88 -2.52 5.67 -23.90
N ALA A 89 -2.50 6.97 -24.23
CA ALA A 89 -1.38 7.81 -23.86
C ALA A 89 -1.18 7.76 -22.32
N PRO A 90 0.07 7.62 -21.84
CA PRO A 90 0.34 7.70 -20.41
C PRO A 90 -0.02 9.06 -19.82
N ILE A 91 -0.54 9.07 -18.60
CA ILE A 91 -0.77 10.27 -17.80
C ILE A 91 0.07 10.23 -16.53
N ALA A 92 0.45 11.40 -16.03
CA ALA A 92 1.11 11.53 -14.73
C ALA A 92 0.07 11.42 -13.60
N ILE A 93 0.38 10.60 -12.59
CA ILE A 93 -0.35 10.53 -11.33
C ILE A 93 0.27 11.51 -10.33
N ASP A 94 1.59 11.45 -10.19
CA ASP A 94 2.34 12.29 -9.26
C ASP A 94 3.69 12.63 -9.89
N SER A 95 4.00 13.93 -9.94
CA SER A 95 5.25 14.45 -10.48
C SER A 95 6.14 15.14 -9.44
N THR A 96 5.75 15.10 -8.17
CA THR A 96 6.36 15.91 -7.10
C THR A 96 7.69 15.37 -6.57
N ASP A 97 8.15 14.22 -7.06
CA ASP A 97 9.43 13.64 -6.66
C ASP A 97 10.59 14.63 -6.79
N ALA A 98 11.39 14.73 -5.74
CA ALA A 98 12.58 15.57 -5.68
C ALA A 98 13.85 14.75 -5.38
N SER A 99 13.75 13.42 -5.32
CA SER A 99 14.92 12.54 -5.10
C SER A 99 15.72 12.30 -6.37
N SER A 100 16.94 11.78 -6.21
CA SER A 100 17.80 11.32 -7.30
C SER A 100 17.87 9.78 -7.37
N ARG A 101 16.78 9.08 -7.02
CA ARG A 101 16.78 7.62 -6.87
C ARG A 101 16.83 6.86 -8.19
N GLY A 102 16.47 7.51 -9.31
CA GLY A 102 16.38 6.87 -10.62
C GLY A 102 15.46 5.64 -10.56
N CYS A 103 15.85 4.52 -11.16
CA CYS A 103 15.01 3.30 -11.18
C CYS A 103 15.14 2.45 -9.91
N ASN A 104 16.02 2.81 -8.98
CA ASN A 104 16.22 2.05 -7.75
C ASN A 104 15.15 2.38 -6.68
N ARG A 105 13.88 2.43 -7.10
CA ARG A 105 12.72 2.80 -6.28
C ARG A 105 11.88 1.58 -5.97
N PRO A 106 11.23 1.54 -4.80
CA PRO A 106 10.15 0.60 -4.57
C PRO A 106 9.12 0.74 -5.70
N SER A 107 8.70 -0.39 -6.24
CA SER A 107 7.63 -0.38 -7.23
C SER A 107 6.34 0.14 -6.60
N PRO A 108 5.53 0.91 -7.34
CA PRO A 108 4.15 1.18 -6.93
C PRO A 108 3.36 -0.14 -6.86
N ALA A 109 2.15 -0.10 -6.32
CA ALA A 109 1.18 -1.18 -6.42
C ALA A 109 -0.17 -0.64 -6.89
N ILE A 110 -0.93 -1.47 -7.62
CA ILE A 110 -2.19 -1.09 -8.25
C ILE A 110 -3.27 -2.13 -7.95
N ALA A 111 -4.47 -1.67 -7.66
CA ALA A 111 -5.70 -2.46 -7.62
C ALA A 111 -6.77 -1.75 -8.45
N ALA A 112 -7.61 -2.53 -9.14
CA ALA A 112 -8.65 -2.00 -10.00
C ALA A 112 -9.96 -2.73 -9.74
N ASP A 113 -11.02 -1.98 -9.48
CA ASP A 113 -12.40 -2.45 -9.55
C ASP A 113 -12.93 -2.14 -10.96
N PHE A 114 -12.72 -3.07 -11.90
CA PHE A 114 -13.10 -2.87 -13.30
C PHE A 114 -14.60 -2.62 -13.50
N PRO A 115 -15.53 -3.36 -12.84
CA PRO A 115 -16.96 -3.04 -12.91
C PRO A 115 -17.31 -1.61 -12.49
N ALA A 116 -16.69 -1.07 -11.44
CA ALA A 116 -16.92 0.30 -10.99
C ALA A 116 -16.06 1.35 -11.72
N GLY A 117 -15.01 0.93 -12.43
CA GLY A 117 -14.03 1.81 -13.07
C GLY A 117 -12.99 2.40 -12.11
N TYR A 118 -12.99 2.00 -10.84
CA TYR A 118 -12.12 2.57 -9.82
C TYR A 118 -10.71 2.01 -9.90
N ILE A 119 -9.74 2.91 -9.85
CA ILE A 119 -8.31 2.57 -9.85
C ILE A 119 -7.69 3.11 -8.57
N HIS A 120 -6.92 2.27 -7.90
CA HIS A 120 -6.26 2.59 -6.65
C HIS A 120 -4.78 2.28 -6.77
N ILE A 121 -3.94 3.26 -6.46
CA ILE A 121 -2.49 3.14 -6.60
C ILE A 121 -1.83 3.60 -5.30
N VAL A 122 -0.90 2.80 -4.81
CA VAL A 122 -0.06 3.13 -3.65
C VAL A 122 1.40 3.11 -4.05
N TYR A 123 2.19 4.01 -3.48
CA TYR A 123 3.60 4.18 -3.84
C TYR A 123 4.38 4.86 -2.71
N PHE A 124 5.70 4.68 -2.74
CA PHE A 124 6.62 5.46 -1.92
C PHE A 124 7.20 6.60 -2.77
N LEU A 125 7.23 7.82 -2.24
CA LEU A 125 7.77 9.00 -2.91
C LEU A 125 8.62 9.84 -1.96
N GLU A 126 9.54 10.63 -2.52
CA GLU A 126 10.40 11.57 -1.80
C GLU A 126 10.20 12.99 -2.35
N PRO A 127 9.02 13.60 -2.16
CA PRO A 127 8.79 14.99 -2.54
C PRO A 127 9.51 15.94 -1.58
N ALA A 128 9.67 17.20 -2.00
CA ALA A 128 10.28 18.24 -1.16
C ALA A 128 9.52 18.48 0.17
N THR A 129 8.23 18.16 0.21
CA THR A 129 7.37 18.28 1.40
C THR A 129 7.59 17.17 2.44
N GLY A 130 8.22 16.06 2.06
CA GLY A 130 8.53 14.95 2.97
C GLY A 130 8.31 13.58 2.34
N ALA A 131 9.30 12.71 2.46
CA ALA A 131 9.22 11.33 1.99
C ALA A 131 8.14 10.52 2.71
N GLY A 132 7.54 9.54 2.03
CA GLY A 132 6.52 8.70 2.63
C GLY A 132 5.82 7.74 1.67
N VAL A 133 4.84 7.02 2.21
CA VAL A 133 3.87 6.20 1.48
C VAL A 133 2.65 7.05 1.18
N PHE A 134 2.28 7.11 -0.10
CA PHE A 134 1.17 7.88 -0.63
C PHE A 134 0.21 6.99 -1.40
N PHE A 135 -1.01 7.48 -1.54
CA PHE A 135 -2.10 6.82 -2.23
C PHE A 135 -2.75 7.79 -3.20
N ALA A 136 -3.08 7.32 -4.40
CA ALA A 136 -3.89 8.05 -5.36
C ALA A 136 -5.01 7.15 -5.88
N HIS A 137 -6.15 7.74 -6.20
CA HIS A 137 -7.26 7.02 -6.83
C HIS A 137 -7.86 7.80 -8.00
N SER A 138 -8.49 7.05 -8.90
CA SER A 138 -9.32 7.56 -9.99
C SER A 138 -10.70 6.95 -9.81
N MET A 139 -11.72 7.79 -9.65
CA MET A 139 -13.12 7.37 -9.53
C MET A 139 -13.98 7.85 -10.70
N ASP A 140 -13.57 8.93 -11.34
CA ASP A 140 -14.12 9.43 -12.59
C ASP A 140 -13.07 9.25 -13.69
N ALA A 141 -13.51 8.99 -14.92
CA ALA A 141 -12.63 8.70 -16.04
C ALA A 141 -11.71 9.88 -16.45
N THR A 142 -11.69 10.98 -15.68
CA THR A 142 -11.05 12.27 -15.96
C THR A 142 -9.62 12.36 -15.44
N GLY A 143 -9.22 11.52 -14.47
CA GLY A 143 -7.85 11.54 -13.94
C GLY A 143 -7.72 10.91 -12.56
N PHE A 144 -6.63 11.24 -11.88
CA PHE A 144 -6.40 10.90 -10.47
C PHE A 144 -6.66 12.13 -9.60
N HIS A 145 -7.28 11.93 -8.45
CA HIS A 145 -7.36 12.97 -7.42
C HIS A 145 -6.01 13.19 -6.75
N ASP A 146 -5.88 14.31 -6.04
CA ASP A 146 -4.69 14.64 -5.25
C ASP A 146 -4.30 13.49 -4.31
N PRO A 147 -3.00 13.15 -4.22
CA PRO A 147 -2.55 12.07 -3.37
C PRO A 147 -2.85 12.26 -1.88
N VAL A 148 -3.26 11.17 -1.23
CA VAL A 148 -3.45 11.08 0.22
C VAL A 148 -2.19 10.47 0.85
N SER A 149 -1.63 11.14 1.87
CA SER A 149 -0.50 10.59 2.64
C SER A 149 -0.97 9.47 3.58
N ILE A 150 -0.31 8.31 3.54
CA ILE A 150 -0.57 7.19 4.47
C ILE A 150 0.39 7.26 5.67
N SER A 151 1.69 7.37 5.41
CA SER A 151 2.73 7.45 6.44
C SER A 151 3.94 8.19 5.90
N TYR A 152 4.41 9.22 6.61
CA TYR A 152 5.65 9.92 6.27
C TYR A 152 6.84 9.19 6.86
N GLY A 153 7.96 9.14 6.16
CA GLY A 153 9.25 8.69 6.68
C GLY A 153 10.26 8.46 5.55
N LYS A 154 11.54 8.52 5.89
CA LYS A 154 12.63 8.54 4.88
C LYS A 154 13.02 7.15 4.36
N ARG A 155 12.63 6.08 5.05
CA ARG A 155 12.98 4.73 4.62
C ARG A 155 12.07 4.31 3.47
N ALA A 156 12.69 3.98 2.34
CA ALA A 156 11.99 3.44 1.19
C ALA A 156 11.12 2.25 1.58
N SER A 157 9.86 2.27 1.16
CA SER A 157 8.83 1.33 1.59
C SER A 157 8.31 0.51 0.42
N SER A 158 8.41 -0.81 0.52
CA SER A 158 7.64 -1.71 -0.35
C SER A 158 6.17 -1.70 0.07
N VAL A 159 5.28 -1.67 -0.93
CA VAL A 159 3.85 -1.49 -0.75
C VAL A 159 3.05 -2.55 -1.51
N SER A 160 1.84 -2.83 -1.03
CA SER A 160 0.86 -3.68 -1.69
C SER A 160 -0.54 -3.16 -1.37
N ILE A 161 -1.49 -3.37 -2.29
CA ILE A 161 -2.86 -2.86 -2.18
C ILE A 161 -3.86 -3.92 -2.63
N ALA A 162 -4.99 -3.99 -1.93
CA ALA A 162 -6.15 -4.78 -2.32
C ALA A 162 -7.44 -4.02 -2.01
N THR A 163 -8.48 -4.26 -2.81
CA THR A 163 -9.78 -3.60 -2.67
C THR A 163 -10.93 -4.60 -2.71
N SER A 164 -12.04 -4.25 -2.06
CA SER A 164 -13.30 -4.99 -2.14
C SER A 164 -14.47 -4.03 -1.86
N GLY A 165 -15.18 -3.62 -2.92
CA GLY A 165 -16.12 -2.50 -2.85
C GLY A 165 -15.41 -1.24 -2.36
N ASP A 166 -15.99 -0.56 -1.37
CA ASP A 166 -15.44 0.70 -0.81
C ASP A 166 -14.21 0.49 0.10
N ARG A 167 -13.87 -0.75 0.40
CA ARG A 167 -12.77 -1.10 1.30
C ARG A 167 -11.46 -1.12 0.52
N VAL A 168 -10.49 -0.36 1.01
CA VAL A 168 -9.11 -0.36 0.53
C VAL A 168 -8.18 -0.74 1.67
N ALA A 169 -7.35 -1.75 1.45
CA ALA A 169 -6.31 -2.16 2.37
C ALA A 169 -4.94 -1.98 1.71
N VAL A 170 -4.06 -1.26 2.40
CA VAL A 170 -2.68 -1.01 1.96
C VAL A 170 -1.74 -1.63 2.98
N ALA A 171 -0.97 -2.63 2.56
CA ALA A 171 0.12 -3.17 3.38
C ALA A 171 1.45 -2.54 2.93
N TYR A 172 2.28 -2.14 3.90
CA TYR A 172 3.51 -1.41 3.61
C TYR A 172 4.59 -1.67 4.66
N GLU A 173 5.84 -1.49 4.29
CA GLU A 173 6.94 -1.42 5.26
C GLU A 173 6.90 -0.07 5.98
N GLU A 174 6.74 -0.05 7.31
CA GLU A 174 6.58 1.19 8.07
C GLU A 174 7.85 2.07 8.00
N PRO A 175 7.82 3.23 7.31
CA PRO A 175 9.01 4.02 7.02
C PRO A 175 9.78 4.52 8.25
N ASN A 176 9.15 4.62 9.42
CA ASN A 176 9.77 5.11 10.66
C ASN A 176 10.14 4.01 11.64
N ALA A 177 9.82 2.75 11.35
CA ALA A 177 10.16 1.66 12.25
C ALA A 177 11.69 1.52 12.32
N GLU A 178 12.23 1.37 13.54
CA GLU A 178 13.67 1.16 13.79
C GLU A 178 14.23 -0.04 13.01
N ARG A 179 13.36 -1.04 12.78
CA ARG A 179 13.60 -2.24 11.99
C ARG A 179 12.45 -2.45 11.01
N GLY A 180 12.70 -3.20 9.93
CA GLY A 180 11.65 -3.55 8.97
C GLY A 180 10.45 -4.20 9.66
N GLN A 181 9.29 -3.55 9.56
CA GLN A 181 8.01 -3.98 10.13
C GLN A 181 6.92 -3.75 9.09
N ILE A 182 5.97 -4.67 8.98
CA ILE A 182 4.80 -4.53 8.10
C ILE A 182 3.64 -3.95 8.87
N TRP A 183 3.07 -2.88 8.31
CA TRP A 183 1.86 -2.24 8.78
C TRP A 183 0.78 -2.34 7.71
N VAL A 184 -0.48 -2.15 8.13
CA VAL A 184 -1.62 -1.99 7.24
C VAL A 184 -2.34 -0.67 7.52
N ALA A 185 -2.72 0.02 6.46
CA ALA A 185 -3.62 1.16 6.48
C ALA A 185 -4.95 0.76 5.84
N LEU A 186 -6.06 1.11 6.48
CA LEU A 186 -7.41 0.72 6.09
C LEU A 186 -8.27 1.94 5.82
N SER A 187 -8.97 1.92 4.69
CA SER A 187 -9.95 2.94 4.30
C SER A 187 -11.29 2.30 4.01
N GLY A 188 -12.34 2.69 4.75
CA GLY A 188 -13.73 2.35 4.42
C GLY A 188 -14.40 3.30 3.41
N THR A 189 -13.66 4.29 2.90
CA THR A 189 -14.16 5.36 2.03
C THR A 189 -13.38 5.41 0.72
N MET A 190 -13.12 4.26 0.08
CA MET A 190 -12.48 4.17 -1.26
C MET A 190 -11.08 4.81 -1.38
N GLY A 191 -10.42 5.07 -0.24
CA GLY A 191 -9.10 5.67 -0.15
C GLY A 191 -9.07 7.18 0.10
N HIS A 192 -10.23 7.82 0.33
CA HIS A 192 -10.27 9.24 0.70
C HIS A 192 -9.54 9.53 2.03
N ILE A 193 -9.57 8.59 2.98
CA ILE A 193 -8.93 8.72 4.29
C ILE A 193 -8.40 7.37 4.79
N PHE A 194 -7.24 7.38 5.44
CA PHE A 194 -6.61 6.21 6.05
C PHE A 194 -6.36 6.42 7.56
N GLU A 195 -7.44 6.58 8.32
CA GLU A 195 -7.36 6.88 9.76
C GLU A 195 -6.86 5.68 10.58
N LYS A 196 -7.15 4.45 10.11
CA LYS A 196 -6.82 3.22 10.82
C LYS A 196 -5.54 2.62 10.27
N ARG A 197 -4.46 2.70 11.06
CA ARG A 197 -3.14 2.16 10.76
C ARG A 197 -2.65 1.30 11.90
N MET A 198 -2.11 0.12 11.63
CA MET A 198 -1.65 -0.80 12.67
C MET A 198 -0.54 -1.73 12.18
N ALA A 199 0.32 -2.15 13.11
CA ALA A 199 1.29 -3.20 12.90
C ALA A 199 0.62 -4.55 12.64
N VAL A 200 1.13 -5.28 11.64
CA VAL A 200 0.67 -6.61 11.26
C VAL A 200 1.71 -7.67 11.63
N SER A 201 2.98 -7.38 11.32
CA SER A 201 4.11 -8.25 11.69
C SER A 201 4.54 -8.01 13.14
N GLY A 202 5.20 -9.02 13.72
CA GLY A 202 5.89 -8.87 15.00
C GLY A 202 7.11 -7.95 14.90
N THR A 203 7.77 -7.77 16.05
CA THR A 203 8.98 -6.94 16.19
C THR A 203 10.26 -7.76 16.34
N ASN A 204 10.19 -9.09 16.29
CA ASN A 204 11.33 -9.98 16.54
C ASN A 204 12.18 -10.23 15.29
N GLU A 205 11.56 -10.27 14.11
CA GLU A 205 12.22 -10.49 12.81
C GLU A 205 12.11 -9.26 11.90
N VAL A 206 13.00 -9.15 10.91
CA VAL A 206 12.92 -8.03 9.94
C VAL A 206 11.92 -8.41 8.86
N ALA A 207 10.79 -7.71 8.83
CA ALA A 207 9.70 -7.99 7.91
C ALA A 207 9.77 -7.06 6.68
N LYS A 208 9.62 -7.64 5.48
CA LYS A 208 9.76 -6.93 4.19
C LYS A 208 8.81 -7.47 3.12
N SER A 209 8.67 -6.71 2.04
CA SER A 209 7.96 -7.15 0.82
C SER A 209 6.54 -7.65 1.09
N PRO A 210 5.65 -6.79 1.63
CA PRO A 210 4.29 -7.20 1.96
C PRO A 210 3.46 -7.51 0.72
N VAL A 211 2.52 -8.43 0.86
CA VAL A 211 1.44 -8.69 -0.10
C VAL A 211 0.13 -8.73 0.68
N VAL A 212 -0.87 -7.97 0.24
CA VAL A 212 -2.22 -7.98 0.83
C VAL A 212 -3.24 -8.55 -0.15
N ALA A 213 -4.17 -9.33 0.38
CA ALA A 213 -5.38 -9.76 -0.29
C ALA A 213 -6.60 -9.37 0.55
N LEU A 214 -7.68 -9.00 -0.12
CA LEU A 214 -8.94 -8.59 0.51
C LEU A 214 -10.12 -9.21 -0.25
N SER A 215 -11.03 -9.86 0.48
CA SER A 215 -12.28 -10.38 -0.05
C SER A 215 -13.41 -10.10 0.93
N GLY A 216 -14.29 -9.16 0.58
CA GLY A 216 -15.30 -8.61 1.49
C GLY A 216 -14.63 -8.01 2.73
N THR A 217 -14.77 -8.71 3.86
CA THR A 217 -14.16 -8.30 5.14
C THR A 217 -12.91 -9.11 5.51
N LYS A 218 -12.57 -10.14 4.74
CA LYS A 218 -11.45 -11.03 5.04
C LYS A 218 -10.16 -10.46 4.46
N LEU A 219 -9.18 -10.24 5.32
CA LEU A 219 -7.83 -9.80 5.00
C LEU A 219 -6.85 -10.97 5.13
N GLU A 220 -5.93 -11.07 4.20
CA GLU A 220 -4.70 -11.84 4.35
C GLU A 220 -3.52 -10.93 4.01
N ILE A 221 -2.51 -10.90 4.89
CA ILE A 221 -1.27 -10.17 4.65
C ILE A 221 -0.12 -11.14 4.82
N ARG A 222 0.76 -11.19 3.82
CA ARG A 222 1.95 -12.03 3.78
C ARG A 222 3.19 -11.17 3.64
N TRP A 223 4.31 -11.64 4.19
CA TRP A 223 5.59 -10.94 4.08
C TRP A 223 6.76 -11.91 4.19
N LEU A 224 7.94 -11.42 3.83
CA LEU A 224 9.21 -12.10 4.04
C LEU A 224 9.77 -11.67 5.40
N GLU A 225 10.13 -12.63 6.24
CA GLU A 225 10.91 -12.40 7.46
C GLU A 225 12.36 -12.83 7.24
N LEU A 226 13.30 -11.92 7.52
CA LEU A 226 14.72 -12.26 7.64
C LEU A 226 14.99 -12.68 9.08
N LEU A 227 15.45 -13.93 9.26
CA LEU A 227 15.64 -14.54 10.56
C LEU A 227 16.94 -14.04 11.19
N GLN A 228 16.84 -13.17 12.20
CA GLN A 228 18.03 -12.57 12.84
C GLN A 228 18.81 -13.59 13.69
N ALA A 229 18.14 -14.62 14.20
CA ALA A 229 18.75 -15.63 15.06
C ALA A 229 19.60 -16.64 14.29
N ASP A 230 19.65 -16.59 12.95
CA ASP A 230 20.55 -17.45 12.19
C ASP A 230 21.69 -16.68 11.52
N SER A 231 22.89 -17.21 11.71
CA SER A 231 24.10 -16.72 11.04
C SER A 231 24.12 -17.00 9.54
N LEU A 232 23.06 -17.63 9.01
CA LEU A 232 22.93 -18.07 7.63
C LEU A 232 22.10 -17.10 6.78
N GLY A 233 21.47 -16.08 7.40
CA GLY A 233 20.64 -15.10 6.71
C GLY A 233 19.41 -15.71 6.06
N ARG A 234 18.83 -16.77 6.63
CA ARG A 234 17.65 -17.41 6.04
C ARG A 234 16.44 -16.50 6.17
N SER A 235 15.49 -16.75 5.27
CA SER A 235 14.21 -16.07 5.26
C SER A 235 13.05 -17.05 5.26
N ARG A 236 11.91 -16.66 5.82
CA ARG A 236 10.66 -17.42 5.76
C ARG A 236 9.49 -16.53 5.35
N ILE A 237 8.45 -17.13 4.80
CA ILE A 237 7.18 -16.43 4.57
C ILE A 237 6.35 -16.51 5.85
N ALA A 238 5.89 -15.36 6.30
CA ALA A 238 4.89 -15.23 7.35
C ALA A 238 3.57 -14.76 6.74
N SER A 239 2.46 -15.15 7.36
CA SER A 239 1.11 -14.72 6.98
C SER A 239 0.28 -14.43 8.23
N ARG A 240 -0.60 -13.43 8.13
CA ARG A 240 -1.61 -13.12 9.12
C ARG A 240 -2.94 -12.87 8.44
N THR A 241 -3.99 -13.50 8.96
CA THR A 241 -5.35 -13.33 8.45
C THR A 241 -6.19 -12.55 9.45
N GLY A 242 -7.21 -11.84 8.98
CA GLY A 242 -8.07 -11.08 9.87
C GLY A 242 -9.43 -10.79 9.28
N THR A 243 -10.38 -10.44 10.15
CA THR A 243 -11.71 -9.97 9.76
C THR A 243 -11.84 -8.49 10.09
N TRP A 244 -12.01 -7.65 9.07
CA TRP A 244 -12.23 -6.22 9.20
C TRP A 244 -13.68 -5.95 9.58
N ASN A 245 -13.85 -5.40 10.79
CA ASN A 245 -15.15 -5.02 11.37
C ASN A 245 -15.84 -3.88 10.61
#